data_AF-A0A5D4MIT5-F1
#
_entry.id   AF-A0A5D4MIT5-F1
#
_cell.length_a   1.000
_cell.length_b   1.000
_cell.length_c   1.000
_cell.angle_alpha   90.00
_cell.angle_beta   90.00
_cell.angle_gamma   90.00
#
_symmetry.space_group_name_H-M   'P 1'
#
loop_
_entity.id
_entity.type
_entity.pdbx_description
1 polymer ?
#
loop_
_entity_poly.entity_id
_entity_poly.type
_entity_poly.pdbx_seq_one_letter_code
_entity_poly.pdbx_strand_id
1 'polypeptide(L)'
;MTNNNKRVALQADKKEQLNAVLESLKEAMLEANESGDAELSAALQETLDQVANQAADCFAVVLDQCTIELQNAGGTIISTPPIFSRVINDPFSLECCISPTTVDAVTECGILPDAATVNEVRATGPLNYYLTFDLNTYFNDGNQGCADQDVRPFVCTGSTCVDEVLCYTPLDEVDACPDFCNGAVFSFAVRCSLCEFGDKITATYVIVHLLPNCN
;
A
#
# COMPACT_ATOMS: atom_id res chain seq x y z
N MET A 1 6.41 -6.75 30.71
CA MET A 1 6.36 -5.27 30.56
C MET A 1 7.07 -4.75 29.30
N THR A 2 7.89 -5.53 28.59
CA THR A 2 8.65 -5.10 27.40
C THR A 2 7.89 -5.15 26.05
N ASN A 3 6.77 -5.88 25.97
CA ASN A 3 6.02 -6.06 24.70
C ASN A 3 5.04 -4.91 24.39
N ASN A 4 4.39 -4.30 25.37
CA ASN A 4 3.46 -3.18 25.13
C ASN A 4 4.16 -1.95 24.55
N ASN A 5 5.37 -1.62 25.03
CA ASN A 5 6.13 -0.48 24.50
C ASN A 5 6.56 -0.70 23.04
N LYS A 6 6.78 -1.95 22.60
CA LYS A 6 7.10 -2.26 21.20
C LYS A 6 5.88 -2.14 20.29
N ARG A 7 4.72 -2.65 20.72
CA ARG A 7 3.46 -2.55 19.96
C ARG A 7 3.02 -1.10 19.78
N VAL A 8 3.09 -0.28 20.83
CA VAL A 8 2.74 1.15 20.76
C VAL A 8 3.71 1.92 19.84
N ALA A 9 5.01 1.61 19.87
CA ALA A 9 5.99 2.21 18.98
C ALA A 9 5.77 1.82 17.51
N LEU A 10 5.44 0.55 17.24
CA LEU A 10 5.09 0.06 15.89
C LEU A 10 3.83 0.73 15.33
N GLN A 11 2.81 0.96 16.17
CA GLN A 11 1.61 1.69 15.76
C GLN A 11 1.88 3.17 15.49
N ALA A 12 2.77 3.80 16.26
CA ALA A 12 3.16 5.20 16.04
C ALA A 12 3.92 5.37 14.72
N ASP A 13 4.87 4.48 14.41
CA ASP A 13 5.63 4.47 13.17
C ASP A 13 4.72 4.22 11.95
N LYS A 14 3.80 3.26 12.03
CA LYS A 14 2.78 3.04 10.99
C LYS A 14 1.90 4.24 10.73
N LYS A 15 1.48 4.95 11.78
CA LYS A 15 0.67 6.17 11.65
C LYS A 15 1.44 7.30 10.97
N GLU A 16 2.74 7.44 11.26
CA GLU A 16 3.61 8.40 10.58
C GLU A 16 3.76 8.07 9.09
N GLN A 17 4.07 6.82 8.77
CA GLN A 17 4.19 6.35 7.38
C GLN A 17 2.88 6.52 6.60
N LEU A 18 1.75 6.18 7.21
CA LEU A 18 0.43 6.37 6.62
C LEU A 18 0.11 7.85 6.38
N ASN A 19 0.46 8.74 7.30
CA ASN A 19 0.29 10.18 7.09
C ASN A 19 1.14 10.64 5.89
N ALA A 20 2.36 10.13 5.73
CA ALA A 20 3.18 10.42 4.56
C ALA A 20 2.51 9.95 3.26
N VAL A 21 1.89 8.76 3.26
CA VAL A 21 1.09 8.26 2.13
C VAL A 21 -0.10 9.18 1.82
N LEU A 22 -0.83 9.61 2.85
CA LEU A 22 -1.97 10.52 2.68
C LEU A 22 -1.54 11.87 2.11
N GLU A 23 -0.41 12.41 2.56
CA GLU A 23 0.14 13.64 1.98
C GLU A 23 0.60 13.43 0.54
N SER A 24 1.28 12.33 0.21
CA SER A 24 1.64 11.99 -1.18
C SER A 24 0.41 11.83 -2.08
N LEU A 25 -0.69 11.24 -1.58
CA LEU A 25 -1.95 11.15 -2.31
C LEU A 25 -2.56 12.54 -2.57
N LYS A 26 -2.51 13.45 -1.59
CA LYS A 26 -2.99 14.83 -1.78
C LYS A 26 -2.13 15.60 -2.79
N GLU A 27 -0.81 15.44 -2.75
CA GLU A 27 0.09 16.02 -3.74
C GLU A 27 -0.21 15.48 -5.14
N ALA A 28 -0.42 14.18 -5.27
CA ALA A 28 -0.83 13.54 -6.51
C ALA A 28 -2.16 14.10 -7.04
N MET A 29 -3.12 14.35 -6.16
CA MET A 29 -4.40 14.95 -6.53
C MET A 29 -4.24 16.39 -7.01
N LEU A 30 -3.36 17.17 -6.39
CA LEU A 30 -3.07 18.53 -6.84
C LEU A 30 -2.46 18.51 -8.25
N GLU A 31 -1.47 17.65 -8.50
CA GLU A 31 -0.83 17.50 -9.81
C GLU A 31 -1.85 17.06 -10.88
N ALA A 32 -2.73 16.09 -10.56
CA ALA A 32 -3.79 15.63 -11.48
C ALA A 32 -4.82 16.74 -11.79
N ASN A 33 -5.19 17.54 -10.80
CA ASN A 33 -6.08 18.69 -10.98
C ASN A 33 -5.42 19.79 -11.84
N GLU A 34 -4.14 20.05 -11.64
CA GLU A 34 -3.37 21.01 -12.44
C GLU A 34 -3.22 20.56 -13.90
N SER A 35 -3.10 19.25 -14.14
CA SER A 35 -3.07 18.68 -15.50
C SER A 35 -4.45 18.54 -16.15
N GLY A 36 -5.53 18.80 -15.42
CA GLY A 36 -6.91 18.67 -15.89
C GLY A 36 -7.39 17.22 -16.04
N ASP A 37 -6.73 16.27 -15.37
CA ASP A 37 -7.07 14.85 -15.43
C ASP A 37 -8.14 14.51 -14.37
N ALA A 38 -9.39 14.76 -14.74
CA ALA A 38 -10.53 14.56 -13.83
C ALA A 38 -10.76 13.09 -13.44
N GLU A 39 -10.37 12.14 -14.29
CA GLU A 39 -10.51 10.71 -14.02
C GLU A 39 -9.51 10.27 -12.95
N LEU A 40 -8.24 10.69 -13.10
CA LEU A 40 -7.20 10.44 -12.12
C LEU A 40 -7.51 11.11 -10.77
N SER A 41 -7.97 12.37 -10.78
CA SER A 41 -8.35 13.06 -9.54
C SER A 41 -9.48 12.35 -8.79
N ALA A 42 -10.48 11.81 -9.50
CA ALA A 42 -11.56 11.05 -8.88
C ALA A 42 -11.06 9.72 -8.28
N ALA A 43 -10.21 8.98 -9.01
CA ALA A 43 -9.63 7.73 -8.52
C ALA A 43 -8.73 7.96 -7.29
N LEU A 44 -7.97 9.05 -7.27
CA LEU A 44 -7.14 9.43 -6.12
C LEU A 44 -7.98 9.85 -4.90
N GLN A 45 -9.08 10.57 -5.11
CA GLN A 45 -10.02 10.91 -4.03
C GLN A 45 -10.64 9.65 -3.41
N GLU A 46 -11.11 8.72 -4.25
CA GLU A 46 -11.66 7.44 -3.77
C GLU A 46 -10.60 6.66 -2.96
N THR A 47 -9.37 6.61 -3.47
CA THR A 47 -8.26 5.95 -2.79
C THR A 47 -7.95 6.61 -1.44
N LEU A 48 -7.94 7.94 -1.39
CA LEU A 48 -7.72 8.70 -0.16
C LEU A 48 -8.80 8.40 0.89
N ASP A 49 -10.06 8.35 0.48
CA ASP A 49 -11.18 8.02 1.36
C ASP A 49 -11.08 6.58 1.87
N GLN A 50 -10.71 5.62 1.02
CA GLN A 50 -10.51 4.22 1.41
C GLN A 50 -9.38 4.07 2.43
N VAL A 51 -8.23 4.71 2.19
CA VAL A 51 -7.07 4.69 3.11
C VAL A 51 -7.44 5.33 4.45
N ALA A 52 -8.12 6.49 4.43
CA ALA A 52 -8.53 7.19 5.63
C ALA A 52 -9.52 6.38 6.49
N ASN A 53 -10.46 5.68 5.85
CA ASN A 53 -11.42 4.84 6.55
C ASN A 53 -10.75 3.61 7.18
N GLN A 54 -9.89 2.89 6.44
CA GLN A 54 -9.21 1.70 6.98
C GLN A 54 -8.17 2.01 8.07
N ALA A 55 -7.59 3.20 8.02
CA ALA A 55 -6.74 3.72 9.09
C ALA A 55 -7.50 3.90 10.41
N ALA A 56 -8.79 4.26 10.34
CA ALA A 56 -9.60 4.53 11.53
C ALA A 56 -10.08 3.25 12.22
N ASP A 57 -10.37 2.18 11.46
CA ASP A 57 -11.05 1.00 11.99
C ASP A 57 -10.11 0.02 12.73
N CYS A 58 -8.89 -0.25 12.23
CA CYS A 58 -7.89 -1.09 12.93
C CYS A 58 -6.45 -0.96 12.39
N PHE A 59 -6.14 0.03 11.53
CA PHE A 59 -4.89 0.06 10.74
C PHE A 59 -4.72 -1.19 9.86
N ALA A 60 -5.78 -1.58 9.14
CA ALA A 60 -5.77 -2.70 8.19
C ALA A 60 -5.04 -2.36 6.88
N VAL A 61 -3.88 -1.70 6.98
CA VAL A 61 -3.08 -1.19 5.85
C VAL A 61 -1.65 -1.69 5.98
N VAL A 62 -1.12 -2.26 4.90
CA VAL A 62 0.29 -2.67 4.81
C VAL A 62 0.98 -1.80 3.77
N LEU A 63 2.17 -1.32 4.12
CA LEU A 63 2.98 -0.46 3.27
C LEU A 63 4.26 -1.20 2.87
N ASP A 64 4.69 -1.00 1.64
CA ASP A 64 6.04 -1.33 1.18
C ASP A 64 6.55 -0.21 0.27
N GLN A 65 7.83 -0.25 -0.08
CA GLN A 65 8.43 0.72 -0.98
C GLN A 65 9.15 0.02 -2.13
N CYS A 66 8.95 0.55 -3.33
CA CYS A 66 9.69 0.18 -4.50
C CYS A 66 10.41 1.41 -5.07
N THR A 67 11.68 1.24 -5.47
CA THR A 67 12.42 2.27 -6.23
C THR A 67 12.85 1.69 -7.57
N ILE A 68 12.58 2.45 -8.64
CA ILE A 68 12.95 2.12 -10.01
C ILE A 68 13.98 3.13 -10.48
N GLU A 69 15.14 2.64 -10.92
CA GLU A 69 16.15 3.44 -11.61
C GLU A 69 16.03 3.22 -13.12
N LEU A 70 15.72 4.30 -13.84
CA LEU A 70 15.62 4.34 -15.28
C LEU A 70 16.86 5.03 -15.84
N GLN A 71 17.55 4.39 -16.77
CA GLN A 71 18.56 5.07 -17.56
C GLN A 71 17.88 6.00 -18.56
N ASN A 72 18.22 7.27 -18.50
CA ASN A 72 17.73 8.33 -19.37
C ASN A 72 18.87 8.98 -20.17
N ALA A 73 19.89 8.19 -20.52
CA ALA A 73 21.03 8.68 -21.28
C ALA A 73 20.59 9.21 -22.63
N GLY A 74 20.80 10.50 -22.87
CA GLY A 74 20.38 11.16 -24.11
C GLY A 74 18.85 11.34 -24.24
N GLY A 75 18.09 11.30 -23.15
CA GLY A 75 16.65 11.58 -23.15
C GLY A 75 15.80 10.44 -23.73
N THR A 76 16.23 9.18 -23.52
CA THR A 76 15.55 7.98 -24.03
C THR A 76 14.19 7.72 -23.39
N ILE A 77 13.93 8.25 -22.19
CA ILE A 77 12.64 8.23 -21.51
C ILE A 77 11.95 9.58 -21.77
N ILE A 78 10.76 9.53 -22.39
CA ILE A 78 10.05 10.71 -22.88
C ILE A 78 8.92 11.10 -21.95
N SER A 79 8.21 10.10 -21.41
CA SER A 79 7.13 10.32 -20.46
C SER A 79 7.61 10.16 -19.02
N THR A 80 7.07 11.00 -18.15
CA THR A 80 7.28 10.92 -16.72
C THR A 80 6.64 9.64 -16.13
N PRO A 81 7.32 8.92 -15.22
CA PRO A 81 6.71 7.83 -14.46
C PRO A 81 5.38 8.25 -13.82
N PRO A 82 4.31 7.45 -13.88
CA PRO A 82 2.99 7.88 -13.43
C PRO A 82 2.98 8.13 -11.92
N ILE A 83 2.19 9.08 -11.45
CA ILE A 83 2.08 9.37 -10.01
C ILE A 83 1.31 8.26 -9.31
N PHE A 84 0.28 7.73 -9.96
CA PHE A 84 -0.55 6.64 -9.45
C PHE A 84 -0.48 5.48 -10.42
N SER A 85 -0.31 4.27 -9.89
CA SER A 85 -0.41 3.07 -10.71
C SER A 85 -1.12 1.95 -9.95
N ARG A 86 -1.83 1.13 -10.72
CA ARG A 86 -2.42 -0.09 -10.19
C ARG A 86 -1.33 -1.10 -9.92
N VAL A 87 -1.43 -1.77 -8.78
CA VAL A 87 -0.54 -2.85 -8.41
C VAL A 87 -1.28 -4.17 -8.56
N ILE A 88 -0.67 -5.11 -9.26
CA ILE A 88 -1.13 -6.50 -9.28
C ILE A 88 -0.53 -7.16 -8.05
N ASN A 89 -1.37 -7.81 -7.25
CA ASN A 89 -0.92 -8.55 -6.08
C ASN A 89 -1.20 -10.05 -6.27
N ASP A 90 -0.46 -10.85 -5.52
CA ASP A 90 -0.65 -12.29 -5.41
C ASP A 90 -0.81 -12.63 -3.93
N PRO A 91 -2.07 -12.71 -3.44
CA PRO A 91 -2.40 -13.02 -2.06
C PRO A 91 -2.56 -14.52 -1.81
N PHE A 92 -2.12 -15.42 -2.70
CA PHE A 92 -2.34 -16.87 -2.55
C PHE A 92 -1.77 -17.47 -1.25
N SER A 93 -0.91 -16.73 -0.54
CA SER A 93 -0.31 -17.13 0.73
C SER A 93 -0.73 -16.25 1.91
N LEU A 94 -1.68 -15.32 1.71
CA LEU A 94 -2.23 -14.49 2.78
C LEU A 94 -3.43 -15.20 3.39
N GLU A 95 -3.33 -15.53 4.68
CA GLU A 95 -4.38 -16.25 5.41
C GLU A 95 -5.02 -15.34 6.46
N CYS A 96 -6.34 -15.45 6.59
CA CYS A 96 -7.07 -14.86 7.71
C CYS A 96 -7.18 -15.91 8.83
N CYS A 97 -6.77 -15.55 10.05
CA CYS A 97 -6.86 -16.43 11.22
C CYS A 97 -7.41 -15.71 12.45
N ILE A 98 -8.00 -16.48 13.37
CA ILE A 98 -8.47 -15.98 14.67
C ILE A 98 -7.51 -16.46 15.75
N SER A 99 -7.05 -15.54 16.59
CA SER A 99 -6.27 -15.86 17.78
C SER A 99 -6.89 -15.22 19.03
N PRO A 100 -7.15 -15.98 20.09
CA PRO A 100 -7.51 -15.40 21.38
C PRO A 100 -6.38 -14.50 21.89
N THR A 101 -6.73 -13.32 22.37
CA THR A 101 -5.79 -12.32 22.89
C THR A 101 -6.34 -11.69 24.17
N THR A 102 -5.47 -11.16 25.03
CA THR A 102 -5.87 -10.30 26.15
C THR A 102 -5.71 -8.85 25.74
N VAL A 103 -6.77 -8.06 25.94
CA VAL A 103 -6.79 -6.62 25.68
C VAL A 103 -7.12 -5.87 26.95
N ASP A 104 -6.65 -4.63 27.00
CA ASP A 104 -6.95 -3.72 28.08
C ASP A 104 -8.44 -3.32 28.03
N ALA A 105 -9.09 -3.26 29.18
CA ALA A 105 -10.47 -2.78 29.29
C ALA A 105 -10.49 -1.30 29.68
N VAL A 106 -11.20 -0.48 28.92
CA VAL A 106 -11.45 0.92 29.28
C VAL A 106 -12.64 0.96 30.25
N THR A 107 -12.39 1.43 31.47
CA THR A 107 -13.42 1.61 32.50
C THR A 107 -13.54 3.07 32.90
N GLU A 108 -14.62 3.44 33.60
CA GLU A 108 -14.79 4.77 34.20
C GLU A 108 -13.66 5.13 35.19
N CYS A 109 -12.94 4.13 35.71
CA CYS A 109 -11.82 4.29 36.63
C CYS A 109 -10.44 4.29 35.94
N GLY A 110 -10.39 4.18 34.61
CA GLY A 110 -9.16 4.11 33.83
C GLY A 110 -9.00 2.79 33.05
N ILE A 111 -7.81 2.61 32.46
CA ILE A 111 -7.46 1.43 31.67
C ILE A 111 -7.06 0.30 32.64
N LEU A 112 -7.80 -0.81 32.61
CA LEU A 112 -7.44 -2.05 33.30
C LEU A 112 -6.68 -2.95 32.33
N PRO A 113 -5.37 -3.17 32.53
CA PRO A 113 -4.58 -3.96 31.59
C PRO A 113 -4.98 -5.44 31.62
N ASP A 114 -4.96 -6.09 30.45
CA ASP A 114 -5.25 -7.52 30.27
C ASP A 114 -6.60 -8.00 30.88
N ALA A 115 -7.59 -7.12 30.95
CA ALA A 115 -8.84 -7.36 31.70
C ALA A 115 -9.95 -8.01 30.88
N ALA A 116 -9.85 -8.01 29.55
CA ALA A 116 -10.80 -8.67 28.66
C ALA A 116 -10.04 -9.64 27.74
N THR A 117 -10.65 -10.79 27.47
CA THR A 117 -10.16 -11.73 26.45
C THR A 117 -11.12 -11.66 25.27
N VAL A 118 -10.57 -11.42 24.09
CA VAL A 118 -11.29 -11.28 22.82
C VAL A 118 -10.59 -12.10 21.75
N ASN A 119 -11.26 -12.33 20.63
CA ASN A 119 -10.66 -12.93 19.44
C ASN A 119 -10.08 -11.82 18.56
N GLU A 120 -8.78 -11.85 18.28
CA GLU A 120 -8.15 -11.03 17.23
C GLU A 120 -8.33 -11.75 15.89
N VAL A 121 -9.00 -11.11 14.93
CA VAL A 121 -8.99 -11.55 13.52
C VAL A 121 -7.79 -10.91 12.84
N ARG A 122 -6.90 -11.74 12.30
CA ARG A 122 -5.60 -11.29 11.77
C ARG A 122 -5.41 -11.75 10.34
N ALA A 123 -4.83 -10.90 9.51
CA ALA A 123 -4.26 -11.28 8.23
C ALA A 123 -2.78 -11.60 8.44
N THR A 124 -2.36 -12.80 8.06
CA THR A 124 -0.99 -13.27 8.25
C THR A 124 -0.48 -13.98 7.01
N GLY A 125 0.71 -13.62 6.55
CA GLY A 125 1.35 -14.29 5.42
C GLY A 125 2.08 -13.33 4.48
N PRO A 126 2.83 -13.86 3.50
CA PRO A 126 3.47 -13.03 2.49
C PRO A 126 2.46 -12.55 1.45
N LEU A 127 2.66 -11.32 0.98
CA LEU A 127 1.93 -10.72 -0.12
C LEU A 127 2.93 -10.27 -1.18
N ASN A 128 2.92 -10.92 -2.33
CA ASN A 128 3.76 -10.51 -3.45
C ASN A 128 3.04 -9.44 -4.28
N TYR A 129 3.81 -8.54 -4.88
CA TYR A 129 3.26 -7.52 -5.74
C TYR A 129 4.11 -7.24 -6.97
N TYR A 130 3.43 -6.72 -7.99
CA TYR A 130 3.95 -6.37 -9.29
C TYR A 130 3.39 -4.99 -9.65
N LEU A 131 4.18 -3.95 -9.42
CA LEU A 131 3.95 -2.62 -9.95
C LEU A 131 4.37 -2.64 -11.42
N THR A 132 3.43 -2.36 -12.32
CA THR A 132 3.70 -2.23 -13.75
C THR A 132 3.17 -0.89 -14.25
N PHE A 133 3.92 -0.24 -15.13
CA PHE A 133 3.46 0.93 -15.86
C PHE A 133 4.22 1.08 -17.17
N ASP A 134 3.59 1.76 -18.12
CA ASP A 134 4.16 1.97 -19.44
C ASP A 134 4.73 3.37 -19.57
N LEU A 135 5.90 3.49 -20.21
CA LEU A 135 6.48 4.78 -20.58
C LEU A 135 6.71 4.87 -22.09
N ASN A 136 6.53 6.06 -22.64
CA ASN A 136 7.01 6.41 -23.97
C ASN A 136 8.53 6.51 -23.94
N THR A 137 9.17 5.78 -24.84
CA THR A 137 10.63 5.72 -24.92
C THR A 137 11.11 5.79 -26.35
N TYR A 138 12.41 6.04 -26.55
CA TYR A 138 13.10 5.81 -27.82
C TYR A 138 13.72 4.40 -27.90
N PHE A 139 13.44 3.52 -26.93
CA PHE A 139 13.95 2.16 -26.91
C PHE A 139 13.12 1.24 -27.82
N ASN A 140 13.47 1.23 -29.11
CA ASN A 140 12.84 0.33 -30.07
C ASN A 140 13.53 -1.04 -30.15
N ASP A 141 12.89 -1.97 -30.86
CA ASP A 141 13.35 -3.35 -31.07
C ASP A 141 14.44 -3.48 -32.16
N GLY A 142 14.99 -2.35 -32.63
CA GLY A 142 15.97 -2.28 -33.71
C GLY A 142 15.37 -2.26 -35.12
N ASN A 143 14.05 -2.44 -35.28
CA ASN A 143 13.39 -2.38 -36.59
C ASN A 143 12.86 -0.97 -36.94
N GLN A 144 12.91 -0.05 -35.99
CA GLN A 144 12.38 1.31 -36.09
C GLN A 144 13.53 2.33 -36.13
N GLY A 145 13.27 3.53 -36.67
CA GLY A 145 14.24 4.61 -36.70
C GLY A 145 14.52 5.20 -35.32
N CYS A 146 15.66 5.86 -35.15
CA CYS A 146 16.05 6.46 -33.84
C CYS A 146 15.11 7.57 -33.34
N ALA A 147 14.24 8.09 -34.20
CA ALA A 147 13.26 9.11 -33.83
C ALA A 147 11.87 8.52 -33.51
N ASP A 148 11.70 7.21 -33.71
CA ASP A 148 10.44 6.53 -33.47
C ASP A 148 10.29 6.27 -31.96
N GLN A 149 9.09 6.55 -31.46
CA GLN A 149 8.73 6.35 -30.06
C GLN A 149 8.02 5.01 -29.90
N ASP A 150 8.36 4.27 -28.85
CA ASP A 150 7.73 3.01 -28.50
C ASP A 150 7.36 2.99 -27.02
N VAL A 151 6.22 2.37 -26.73
CA VAL A 151 5.69 2.23 -25.37
C VAL A 151 6.32 1.00 -24.75
N ARG A 152 7.03 1.17 -23.63
CA ARG A 152 7.71 0.08 -22.93
C ARG A 152 7.18 -0.10 -21.52
N PRO A 153 6.90 -1.35 -21.11
CA PRO A 153 6.53 -1.65 -19.74
C PRO A 153 7.76 -1.62 -18.84
N PHE A 154 7.60 -0.99 -17.69
CA PHE A 154 8.54 -1.02 -16.58
C PHE A 154 7.87 -1.70 -15.40
N VAL A 155 8.62 -2.57 -14.74
CA VAL A 155 8.10 -3.42 -13.68
C VAL A 155 8.98 -3.31 -12.45
N CYS A 156 8.33 -3.22 -11.30
CA CYS A 156 8.95 -3.40 -10.01
C CYS A 156 8.18 -4.43 -9.20
N THR A 157 8.90 -5.41 -8.68
CA THR A 157 8.32 -6.53 -7.94
C THR A 157 8.87 -6.55 -6.54
N GLY A 158 8.04 -6.91 -5.57
CA GLY A 158 8.46 -7.08 -4.19
C GLY A 158 7.55 -8.04 -3.45
N SER A 159 7.85 -8.21 -2.17
CA SER A 159 7.10 -9.05 -1.26
C SER A 159 7.10 -8.40 0.11
N THR A 160 5.92 -8.28 0.71
CA THR A 160 5.76 -7.77 2.07
C THR A 160 5.20 -8.85 2.98
N CYS A 161 5.60 -8.83 4.25
CA CYS A 161 5.07 -9.73 5.27
C CYS A 161 3.91 -9.05 5.98
N VAL A 162 2.74 -9.65 5.92
CA VAL A 162 1.53 -9.16 6.58
C VAL A 162 1.38 -9.82 7.94
N ASP A 163 1.18 -9.02 8.98
CA ASP A 163 0.86 -9.45 10.34
C ASP A 163 -0.07 -8.43 11.03
N GLU A 164 -1.23 -8.21 10.44
CA GLU A 164 -2.14 -7.12 10.85
C GLU A 164 -3.41 -7.64 11.51
N VAL A 165 -3.88 -6.91 12.53
CA VAL A 165 -5.20 -7.12 13.13
C VAL A 165 -6.22 -6.40 12.27
N LEU A 166 -7.24 -7.13 11.80
CA LEU A 166 -8.32 -6.59 10.99
C LEU A 166 -9.48 -6.08 11.86
N CYS A 167 -9.80 -6.80 12.93
CA CYS A 167 -10.86 -6.47 13.88
C CYS A 167 -10.77 -7.35 15.15
N TYR A 168 -11.65 -7.06 16.11
CA TYR A 168 -11.85 -7.88 17.31
C TYR A 168 -13.26 -8.46 17.33
N THR A 169 -13.39 -9.73 17.71
CA THR A 169 -14.67 -10.43 17.85
C THR A 169 -14.86 -11.04 19.25
N PRO A 170 -16.12 -11.32 19.66
CA PRO A 170 -16.42 -12.02 20.91
C PRO A 170 -15.81 -13.43 20.96
N LEU A 171 -15.53 -13.94 22.16
CA LEU A 171 -14.93 -15.27 22.37
C LEU A 171 -15.86 -16.44 22.03
N ASP A 172 -17.16 -16.22 22.13
CA ASP A 172 -18.21 -17.20 21.85
C ASP A 172 -18.51 -17.33 20.35
N GLU A 173 -17.95 -16.44 19.53
CA GLU A 173 -18.01 -16.54 18.08
C GLU A 173 -17.07 -17.65 17.61
N VAL A 174 -17.65 -18.84 17.40
CA VAL A 174 -16.98 -19.96 16.76
C VAL A 174 -17.29 -19.85 15.28
N ASP A 175 -16.41 -19.23 14.50
CA ASP A 175 -16.42 -19.46 13.06
C ASP A 175 -15.03 -19.75 12.49
N ALA A 176 -15.03 -20.71 11.57
CA ALA A 176 -13.86 -21.20 10.87
C ALA A 176 -13.54 -20.18 9.77
N CYS A 177 -12.65 -19.22 10.05
CA CYS A 177 -12.18 -18.19 9.11
C CYS A 177 -12.31 -18.67 7.65
N PRO A 178 -13.35 -18.28 6.89
CA PRO A 178 -13.28 -18.40 5.45
C PRO A 178 -12.10 -17.52 5.06
N ASP A 179 -11.20 -18.02 4.23
CA ASP A 179 -10.04 -17.28 3.77
C ASP A 179 -10.49 -16.12 2.86
N PHE A 180 -11.07 -15.07 3.46
CA PHE A 180 -11.50 -13.85 2.80
C PHE A 180 -10.34 -12.90 2.58
N CYS A 181 -9.18 -13.18 3.19
CA CYS A 181 -7.91 -12.54 2.90
C CYS A 181 -7.49 -12.77 1.44
N ASN A 182 -7.76 -13.97 0.92
CA ASN A 182 -7.42 -14.31 -0.45
C ASN A 182 -8.36 -13.64 -1.47
N GLY A 183 -7.79 -12.81 -2.34
CA GLY A 183 -8.51 -12.16 -3.46
C GLY A 183 -9.28 -10.88 -3.11
N ALA A 184 -9.33 -10.47 -1.83
CA ALA A 184 -10.00 -9.23 -1.41
C ALA A 184 -9.03 -8.09 -1.03
N VAL A 185 -7.72 -8.32 -1.15
CA VAL A 185 -6.71 -7.26 -0.95
C VAL A 185 -6.70 -6.32 -2.14
N PHE A 186 -6.93 -5.04 -1.90
CA PHE A 186 -6.74 -4.00 -2.90
C PHE A 186 -5.31 -3.45 -2.81
N SER A 187 -4.67 -3.18 -3.94
CA SER A 187 -3.29 -2.69 -3.95
C SER A 187 -3.06 -1.65 -5.04
N PHE A 188 -2.34 -0.60 -4.66
CA PHE A 188 -1.98 0.50 -5.54
C PHE A 188 -0.62 1.07 -5.15
N ALA A 189 -0.04 1.87 -6.05
CA ALA A 189 1.24 2.53 -5.85
C ALA A 189 1.09 4.04 -6.05
N VAL A 190 1.76 4.80 -5.20
CA VAL A 190 1.86 6.26 -5.29
C VAL A 190 3.33 6.64 -5.38
N ARG A 191 3.70 7.39 -6.42
CA ARG A 191 5.04 7.95 -6.59
C ARG A 191 5.25 9.04 -5.54
N CYS A 192 6.09 8.77 -4.54
CA CYS A 192 6.42 9.73 -3.49
C CYS A 192 7.69 10.54 -3.79
N SER A 193 8.50 10.09 -4.75
CA SER A 193 9.69 10.82 -5.16
C SER A 193 10.01 10.58 -6.63
N LEU A 194 10.40 11.65 -7.31
CA LEU A 194 10.97 11.61 -8.65
C LEU A 194 12.25 12.46 -8.61
N CYS A 195 13.39 11.82 -8.84
CA CYS A 195 14.69 12.48 -8.90
C CYS A 195 15.32 12.29 -10.28
N GLU A 196 15.69 13.38 -10.92
CA GLU A 196 16.41 13.37 -12.19
C GLU A 196 17.81 13.89 -11.97
N PHE A 197 18.82 13.04 -12.19
CA PHE A 197 20.21 13.42 -12.02
C PHE A 197 21.08 12.89 -13.16
N GLY A 198 21.57 13.80 -13.99
CA GLY A 198 22.31 13.46 -15.20
C GLY A 198 21.47 12.58 -16.13
N ASP A 199 22.03 11.45 -16.54
CA ASP A 199 21.41 10.48 -17.44
C ASP A 199 20.55 9.44 -16.71
N LYS A 200 19.98 9.78 -15.55
CA LYS A 200 19.18 8.85 -14.74
C LYS A 200 17.92 9.52 -14.18
N ILE A 201 16.81 8.78 -14.22
CA ILE A 201 15.57 9.10 -13.52
C ILE A 201 15.38 8.02 -12.45
N THR A 202 15.18 8.44 -11.20
CA THR A 202 14.85 7.54 -10.09
C THR A 202 13.44 7.87 -9.63
N ALA A 203 12.54 6.90 -9.72
CA ALA A 203 11.18 7.03 -9.24
C ALA A 203 10.99 6.10 -8.04
N THR A 204 10.52 6.65 -6.92
CA THR A 204 10.18 5.86 -5.73
C THR A 204 8.67 5.86 -5.55
N TYR A 205 8.13 4.67 -5.36
CA TYR A 205 6.73 4.39 -5.13
C TYR A 205 6.54 3.81 -3.74
N VAL A 206 5.54 4.32 -3.02
CA VAL A 206 4.98 3.60 -1.87
C VAL A 206 3.89 2.68 -2.41
N ILE A 207 4.02 1.40 -2.09
CA ILE A 207 3.04 0.37 -2.37
C ILE A 207 2.12 0.29 -1.16
N VAL A 208 0.82 0.42 -1.41
CA VAL A 208 -0.20 0.38 -0.37
C VAL A 208 -1.08 -0.83 -0.62
N HIS A 209 -1.21 -1.67 0.40
CA HIS A 209 -2.13 -2.79 0.43
C HIS A 209 -3.22 -2.52 1.45
N LEU A 210 -4.45 -2.39 0.96
CA LEU A 210 -5.65 -2.32 1.79
C LEU A 210 -6.13 -3.75 2.03
N LEU A 211 -6.08 -4.18 3.28
CA LEU A 211 -6.53 -5.51 3.68
C LEU A 211 -8.06 -5.55 3.75
N PRO A 212 -8.71 -6.71 3.61
CA PRO A 212 -10.15 -6.79 3.67
C PRO A 212 -10.70 -6.42 5.06
N ASN A 213 -11.89 -5.83 5.05
CA ASN A 213 -12.64 -5.57 6.28
C ASN A 213 -13.26 -6.87 6.81
N CYS A 214 -13.49 -6.94 8.12
CA CYS A 214 -14.13 -8.09 8.77
C CYS A 214 -15.67 -8.17 8.64
N ASN A 215 -16.30 -7.34 7.80
CA ASN A 215 -17.76 -7.23 7.73
C ASN A 215 -18.41 -8.25 6.80
#